data_AF-A0AAN9HET2-F1
#
_entry.id   AF-A0AAN9HET2-F1
#
_cell.length_a   1.000
_cell.length_b   1.000
_cell.length_c   1.000
_cell.angle_alpha   90.00
_cell.angle_beta   90.00
_cell.angle_gamma   90.00
#
_symmetry.space_group_name_H-M   'P 1'
#
loop_
_entity.id
_entity.type
_entity.pdbx_description
1 polymer ?
#
loop_
_entity_poly.entity_id
_entity_poly.type
_entity_poly.pdbx_seq_one_letter_code
_entity_poly.pdbx_strand_id
1 'polypeptide(L)'
;MVGSRKVKTQTFADRKAKSFSRSWSDPTPVKPDSLHDSRDSGDLQASSGNLDEEECDDVDWEEERESERAACEGDDFIPPKIMLISSKVPKAEYVPDIIRRDDPSIIPILYDHEHATFDDILEEIEKKLTAYRKGCKIWNMLIFCQGGPGHLYLLKNKVATFAKVEKEEDMIQFWKRLGRFMSLLNPEPNLIHIMGCYVLGNANGEKLFQNLKRLMKPHAIEFKSPLELSAQGKEMIEMYFDFRLYRLWKSRQHSKLLDYDDLL
;
A
#
# COMPACT_ATOMS: atom_id res chain seq x y z
N MET A 1 -42.58 -24.53 -40.80
CA MET A 1 -42.25 -25.09 -39.47
C MET A 1 -41.02 -24.33 -38.96
N VAL A 2 -41.25 -23.23 -38.22
CA VAL A 2 -40.21 -22.29 -37.80
C VAL A 2 -39.79 -22.66 -36.38
N GLY A 3 -38.57 -23.16 -36.22
CA GLY A 3 -38.01 -23.58 -34.92
C GLY A 3 -37.23 -22.44 -34.26
N SER A 4 -37.76 -21.93 -33.15
CA SER A 4 -37.14 -20.93 -32.29
C SER A 4 -35.84 -21.44 -31.65
N ARG A 5 -34.72 -20.72 -31.82
CA ARG A 5 -33.51 -20.89 -31.00
C ARG A 5 -33.59 -19.97 -29.78
N LYS A 6 -33.77 -20.54 -28.59
CA LYS A 6 -33.61 -19.84 -27.31
C LYS A 6 -32.11 -19.64 -27.03
N VAL A 7 -31.70 -18.39 -26.87
CA VAL A 7 -30.40 -18.01 -26.32
C VAL A 7 -30.49 -18.19 -24.79
N LYS A 8 -29.64 -19.04 -24.22
CA LYS A 8 -29.43 -19.10 -22.76
C LYS A 8 -28.31 -18.14 -22.40
N THR A 9 -28.68 -17.00 -21.81
CA THR A 9 -27.76 -16.09 -21.14
C THR A 9 -27.20 -16.77 -19.90
N GLN A 10 -25.87 -16.89 -19.81
CA GLN A 10 -25.20 -17.50 -18.66
C GLN A 10 -24.86 -16.39 -17.65
N THR A 11 -25.38 -16.50 -16.44
CA THR A 11 -25.24 -15.52 -15.35
C THR A 11 -23.90 -15.66 -14.62
N PHE A 12 -23.41 -14.54 -14.06
CA PHE A 12 -22.09 -14.37 -13.43
C PHE A 12 -21.76 -15.36 -12.29
N ALA A 13 -22.76 -15.95 -11.63
CA ALA A 13 -22.56 -16.94 -10.57
C ALA A 13 -21.89 -18.24 -11.08
N ASP A 14 -22.13 -18.62 -12.33
CA ASP A 14 -21.56 -19.84 -12.93
C ASP A 14 -20.06 -19.71 -13.27
N ARG A 15 -19.51 -18.49 -13.28
CA ARG A 15 -18.05 -18.28 -13.42
C ARG A 15 -17.30 -18.63 -12.13
N LYS A 16 -17.93 -18.45 -10.96
CA LYS A 16 -17.29 -18.65 -9.65
C LYS A 16 -17.09 -20.13 -9.29
N ALA A 17 -17.90 -21.04 -9.85
CA ALA A 17 -17.79 -22.47 -9.60
C ALA A 17 -16.72 -23.18 -10.49
N LYS A 18 -16.29 -22.55 -11.58
CA LYS A 18 -15.33 -23.13 -12.53
C LYS A 18 -13.86 -22.83 -12.21
N SER A 19 -13.55 -21.86 -11.35
CA SER A 19 -12.18 -21.58 -10.93
C SER A 19 -11.65 -22.56 -9.86
N PHE A 20 -12.54 -23.30 -9.19
CA PHE A 20 -12.16 -24.30 -8.19
C PHE A 20 -11.97 -25.72 -8.76
N SER A 21 -12.25 -25.96 -10.06
CA SER A 21 -12.36 -27.33 -10.61
C SER A 21 -11.83 -27.51 -12.05
N ARG A 22 -10.73 -26.87 -12.43
CA ARG A 22 -10.03 -27.18 -13.70
C ARG A 22 -8.70 -27.88 -13.47
N SER A 23 -8.63 -29.13 -13.94
CA SER A 23 -7.44 -29.97 -14.01
C SER A 23 -6.40 -29.42 -15.00
N TRP A 24 -5.13 -29.62 -14.65
CA TRP A 24 -3.90 -29.05 -15.22
C TRP A 24 -3.51 -29.50 -16.63
N SER A 25 -4.44 -29.55 -17.59
CA SER A 25 -4.09 -29.99 -18.95
C SER A 25 -4.96 -29.34 -20.01
N ASP A 26 -4.76 -28.04 -20.27
CA ASP A 26 -5.12 -27.47 -21.57
C ASP A 26 -4.20 -26.30 -21.94
N PRO A 27 -3.58 -26.30 -23.13
CA PRO A 27 -2.70 -25.22 -23.57
C PRO A 27 -3.51 -24.03 -24.13
N THR A 28 -2.95 -22.84 -23.95
CA THR A 28 -3.58 -21.56 -24.33
C THR A 28 -3.55 -21.33 -25.85
N PRO A 29 -4.65 -20.83 -26.48
CA PRO A 29 -4.65 -20.46 -27.90
C PRO A 29 -3.92 -19.13 -28.14
N VAL A 30 -3.02 -19.10 -29.12
CA VAL A 30 -2.28 -17.91 -29.56
C VAL A 30 -3.14 -17.09 -30.54
N LYS A 31 -3.08 -15.76 -30.47
CA LYS A 31 -3.56 -14.88 -31.54
C LYS A 31 -2.47 -13.89 -32.00
N PRO A 32 -2.50 -13.49 -33.29
CA PRO A 32 -1.34 -13.00 -34.01
C PRO A 32 -1.24 -11.47 -34.05
N ASP A 33 0.00 -11.00 -34.23
CA ASP A 33 0.41 -9.62 -34.49
C ASP A 33 -0.15 -9.07 -35.81
N SER A 34 -0.42 -7.76 -35.85
CA SER A 34 -0.53 -7.00 -37.10
C SER A 34 0.13 -5.62 -36.95
N LEU A 35 1.16 -5.42 -37.77
CA LEU A 35 2.00 -4.23 -37.94
C LEU A 35 1.39 -3.18 -38.89
N HIS A 36 1.96 -1.96 -38.82
CA HIS A 36 2.12 -0.92 -39.86
C HIS A 36 0.88 -0.09 -40.27
N ASP A 37 0.96 1.20 -40.64
CA ASP A 37 2.00 2.26 -40.65
C ASP A 37 1.27 3.58 -41.05
N SER A 38 1.97 4.72 -40.97
CA SER A 38 1.91 5.88 -41.90
C SER A 38 1.74 7.29 -41.29
N ARG A 39 2.78 8.10 -41.52
CA ARG A 39 2.98 9.56 -41.38
C ARG A 39 1.95 10.41 -42.14
N ASP A 40 1.70 11.65 -41.69
CA ASP A 40 2.14 12.85 -42.43
C ASP A 40 2.02 14.18 -41.63
N SER A 41 2.84 15.13 -42.09
CA SER A 41 2.66 16.60 -42.10
C SER A 41 2.88 17.46 -40.84
N GLY A 42 3.69 18.50 -41.03
CA GLY A 42 4.10 19.46 -40.01
C GLY A 42 3.42 20.82 -40.14
N ASP A 43 3.71 21.70 -39.18
CA ASP A 43 3.98 23.12 -39.39
C ASP A 43 4.49 23.75 -38.09
N LEU A 44 5.52 24.58 -38.21
CA LEU A 44 6.08 25.38 -37.13
C LEU A 44 5.27 26.68 -37.00
N GLN A 45 4.57 26.85 -35.88
CA GLN A 45 4.10 28.16 -35.42
C GLN A 45 4.45 28.36 -33.95
N ALA A 46 5.22 29.40 -33.69
CA ALA A 46 5.46 29.92 -32.35
C ALA A 46 4.19 30.60 -31.81
N SER A 47 3.75 30.20 -30.62
CA SER A 47 2.89 31.03 -29.77
C SER A 47 3.02 30.60 -28.31
N SER A 48 3.17 31.61 -27.47
CA SER A 48 3.18 31.64 -26.01
C SER A 48 2.01 30.92 -25.35
N GLY A 49 2.26 30.28 -24.21
CA GLY A 49 1.21 29.96 -23.23
C GLY A 49 1.62 28.86 -22.26
N ASN A 50 1.67 29.19 -20.95
CA ASN A 50 1.63 28.23 -19.85
C ASN A 50 0.56 27.16 -20.10
N LEU A 51 0.95 25.90 -20.24
CA LEU A 51 0.05 24.74 -20.14
C LEU A 51 0.83 23.53 -19.61
N ASP A 52 1.40 23.67 -18.42
CA ASP A 52 1.56 22.52 -17.50
C ASP A 52 0.52 22.69 -16.38
N GLU A 53 -0.74 22.86 -16.78
CA GLU A 53 -1.86 22.49 -15.93
C GLU A 53 -2.06 20.98 -16.18
N GLU A 54 -1.27 20.17 -15.47
CA GLU A 54 -1.61 18.77 -15.26
C GLU A 54 -3.05 18.73 -14.77
N GLU A 55 -3.91 18.22 -15.64
CA GLU A 55 -5.29 17.79 -15.46
C GLU A 55 -5.59 17.54 -13.97
N CYS A 56 -6.04 18.62 -13.32
CA CYS A 56 -6.48 18.60 -11.94
C CYS A 56 -7.78 17.81 -11.96
N ASP A 57 -7.67 16.50 -11.72
CA ASP A 57 -8.79 15.69 -11.25
C ASP A 57 -9.47 16.54 -10.16
N ASP A 58 -10.63 17.11 -10.50
CA ASP A 58 -11.49 17.96 -9.67
C ASP A 58 -12.16 17.08 -8.60
N VAL A 59 -11.30 16.40 -7.83
CA VAL A 59 -11.65 15.67 -6.62
C VAL A 59 -12.03 16.73 -5.62
N ASP A 60 -13.27 16.68 -5.14
CA ASP A 60 -13.77 17.57 -4.12
C ASP A 60 -13.09 17.26 -2.77
N TRP A 61 -11.87 17.77 -2.62
CA TRP A 61 -11.06 17.65 -1.41
C TRP A 61 -11.74 18.34 -0.22
N GLU A 62 -12.68 19.27 -0.46
CA GLU A 62 -13.44 19.92 0.60
C GLU A 62 -14.49 18.95 1.16
N GLU A 63 -15.22 18.23 0.31
CA GLU A 63 -16.16 17.17 0.72
C GLU A 63 -15.46 16.04 1.48
N GLU A 64 -14.30 15.57 1.00
CA GLU A 64 -13.53 14.53 1.70
C GLU A 64 -13.07 15.01 3.09
N ARG A 65 -12.61 16.26 3.17
CA ARG A 65 -12.14 16.87 4.42
C ARG A 65 -13.28 17.08 5.43
N GLU A 66 -14.46 17.48 4.97
CA GLU A 66 -15.62 17.64 5.85
C GLU A 66 -16.14 16.28 6.34
N SER A 67 -16.13 15.28 5.46
CA SER A 67 -16.46 13.90 5.81
C SER A 67 -15.50 13.32 6.85
N GLU A 68 -14.21 13.59 6.72
CA GLU A 68 -13.21 13.25 7.73
C GLU A 68 -13.46 13.99 9.04
N ARG A 69 -13.81 15.29 8.99
CA ARG A 69 -14.05 16.09 10.20
C ARG A 69 -15.18 15.48 11.01
N ALA A 70 -16.29 15.15 10.36
CA ALA A 70 -17.42 14.48 10.99
C ALA A 70 -17.02 13.12 11.61
N ALA A 71 -16.10 12.39 10.98
CA ALA A 71 -15.61 11.13 11.54
C ALA A 71 -14.68 11.34 12.75
N CYS A 72 -13.93 12.44 12.81
CA CYS A 72 -13.03 12.81 13.90
C CYS A 72 -13.75 13.53 15.07
N GLU A 73 -15.04 13.85 14.94
CA GLU A 73 -15.82 14.50 16.00
C GLU A 73 -16.01 13.57 17.20
N GLY A 74 -15.56 14.00 18.38
CA GLY A 74 -15.72 13.29 19.64
C GLY A 74 -14.42 13.24 20.42
N ASP A 75 -14.51 13.47 21.74
CA ASP A 75 -13.34 13.50 22.63
C ASP A 75 -12.66 12.12 22.77
N ASP A 76 -13.30 11.06 22.30
CA ASP A 76 -12.80 9.68 22.29
C ASP A 76 -12.00 9.33 21.04
N PHE A 77 -11.94 10.22 20.05
CA PHE A 77 -11.27 9.93 18.79
C PHE A 77 -9.75 9.89 18.96
N ILE A 78 -9.18 8.71 18.74
CA ILE A 78 -7.74 8.52 18.62
C ILE A 78 -7.42 8.27 17.14
N PRO A 79 -6.53 9.04 16.51
CA PRO A 79 -6.15 8.81 15.13
C PRO A 79 -5.57 7.40 14.89
N PRO A 80 -6.02 6.69 13.85
CA PRO A 80 -5.58 5.32 13.60
C PRO A 80 -4.13 5.29 13.08
N LYS A 81 -3.42 4.22 13.47
CA LYS A 81 -2.08 3.89 13.02
C LYS A 81 -2.11 2.56 12.29
N ILE A 82 -1.97 2.57 10.97
CA ILE A 82 -2.01 1.33 10.17
C ILE A 82 -0.62 0.70 10.12
N MET A 83 -0.54 -0.61 10.33
CA MET A 83 0.71 -1.35 10.26
C MET A 83 0.61 -2.47 9.22
N LEU A 84 1.18 -2.25 8.04
CA LEU A 84 1.29 -3.26 6.98
C LEU A 84 2.52 -4.13 7.22
N ILE A 85 2.30 -5.43 7.42
CA ILE A 85 3.36 -6.42 7.64
C ILE A 85 3.39 -7.37 6.45
N SER A 86 4.54 -7.45 5.77
CA SER A 86 4.77 -8.43 4.72
C SER A 86 4.97 -9.83 5.30
N SER A 87 4.41 -10.87 4.66
CA SER A 87 4.70 -12.27 4.99
C SER A 87 6.19 -12.66 4.85
N LYS A 88 7.01 -11.82 4.19
CA LYS A 88 8.48 -11.99 4.11
C LYS A 88 9.24 -11.49 5.32
N VAL A 89 8.59 -10.80 6.26
CA VAL A 89 9.21 -10.46 7.54
C VAL A 89 9.46 -11.76 8.33
N PRO A 90 10.67 -11.99 8.87
CA PRO A 90 10.94 -13.22 9.62
C PRO A 90 9.99 -13.34 10.81
N LYS A 91 9.29 -14.48 10.96
CA LYS A 91 8.31 -14.71 12.04
C LYS A 91 7.20 -13.64 12.05
N ALA A 92 6.71 -13.25 10.86
CA ALA A 92 5.68 -12.22 10.67
C ALA A 92 4.38 -12.53 11.43
N GLU A 93 4.05 -13.81 11.56
CA GLU A 93 2.86 -14.31 12.24
C GLU A 93 2.81 -13.96 13.73
N TYR A 94 3.97 -13.74 14.37
CA TYR A 94 4.08 -13.32 15.79
C TYR A 94 4.22 -11.80 15.97
N VAL A 95 4.30 -11.04 14.87
CA VAL A 95 4.40 -9.58 14.94
C VAL A 95 3.17 -8.96 15.62
N PRO A 96 1.92 -9.44 15.40
CA PRO A 96 0.76 -8.94 16.13
C PRO A 96 0.86 -9.08 17.66
N ASP A 97 1.52 -10.11 18.17
CA ASP A 97 1.62 -10.38 19.61
C ASP A 97 2.54 -9.41 20.35
N ILE A 98 3.45 -8.76 19.62
CA ILE A 98 4.44 -7.79 20.14
C ILE A 98 4.01 -6.33 19.94
N ILE A 99 2.82 -6.09 19.37
CA ILE A 99 2.24 -4.75 19.26
C ILE A 99 1.88 -4.21 20.64
N ARG A 100 1.94 -2.89 20.80
CA ARG A 100 1.48 -2.20 22.01
C ARG A 100 0.01 -2.54 22.28
N ARG A 101 -0.28 -3.21 23.40
CA ARG A 101 -1.65 -3.64 23.75
C ARG A 101 -2.49 -2.54 24.40
N ASP A 102 -1.84 -1.49 24.88
CA ASP A 102 -2.47 -0.34 25.52
C ASP A 102 -2.88 0.77 24.54
N ASP A 103 -2.50 0.65 23.26
CA ASP A 103 -2.89 1.58 22.20
C ASP A 103 -3.84 0.90 21.19
N PRO A 104 -5.16 1.05 21.34
CA PRO A 104 -6.14 0.42 20.45
C PRO A 104 -6.17 1.05 19.05
N SER A 105 -5.47 2.16 18.81
CA SER A 105 -5.43 2.81 17.50
C SER A 105 -4.44 2.15 16.54
N ILE A 106 -3.61 1.21 17.01
CA ILE A 106 -2.68 0.45 16.17
C ILE A 106 -3.40 -0.73 15.53
N ILE A 107 -3.47 -0.73 14.20
CA ILE A 107 -4.24 -1.69 13.42
C ILE A 107 -3.29 -2.49 12.52
N PRO A 108 -2.92 -3.73 12.90
CA PRO A 108 -2.07 -4.57 12.08
C PRO A 108 -2.82 -5.22 10.91
N ILE A 109 -2.15 -5.27 9.76
CA ILE A 109 -2.59 -5.95 8.55
C ILE A 109 -1.42 -6.78 8.02
N LEU A 110 -1.55 -8.10 8.12
CA LEU A 110 -0.61 -9.06 7.54
C LEU A 110 -1.06 -9.38 6.12
N TYR A 111 -0.18 -9.19 5.13
CA TYR A 111 -0.47 -9.52 3.73
C TYR A 111 0.53 -10.54 3.18
N ASP A 112 0.06 -11.37 2.25
CA ASP A 112 0.92 -12.35 1.59
C ASP A 112 1.69 -11.71 0.43
N HIS A 113 3.00 -11.55 0.58
CA HIS A 113 3.88 -11.00 -0.44
C HIS A 113 3.79 -11.73 -1.80
N GLU A 114 3.53 -13.03 -1.81
CA GLU A 114 3.57 -13.84 -3.03
C GLU A 114 2.27 -13.77 -3.83
N HIS A 115 1.13 -13.67 -3.15
CA HIS A 115 -0.20 -13.83 -3.76
C HIS A 115 -1.11 -12.60 -3.65
N ALA A 116 -0.85 -11.68 -2.72
CA ALA A 116 -1.66 -10.47 -2.60
C ALA A 116 -1.42 -9.52 -3.78
N THR A 117 -2.43 -8.74 -4.10
CA THR A 117 -2.39 -7.64 -5.05
C THR A 117 -2.42 -6.30 -4.33
N PHE A 118 -2.14 -5.22 -5.07
CA PHE A 118 -2.28 -3.87 -4.52
C PHE A 118 -3.72 -3.56 -4.12
N ASP A 119 -4.71 -4.06 -4.89
CA ASP A 119 -6.12 -3.90 -4.58
C ASP A 119 -6.49 -4.62 -3.27
N ASP A 120 -6.02 -5.85 -3.06
CA ASP A 120 -6.28 -6.59 -1.82
C ASP A 120 -5.77 -5.84 -0.58
N ILE A 121 -4.60 -5.20 -0.68
CA ILE A 121 -4.04 -4.39 0.41
C ILE A 121 -4.92 -3.17 0.69
N LEU A 122 -5.32 -2.44 -0.37
CA LEU A 122 -6.15 -1.24 -0.23
C LEU A 122 -7.54 -1.57 0.34
N GLU A 123 -8.17 -2.66 -0.11
CA GLU A 123 -9.45 -3.13 0.39
C GLU A 123 -9.39 -3.52 1.87
N GLU A 124 -8.32 -4.21 2.30
CA GLU A 124 -8.18 -4.57 3.72
C GLU A 124 -7.89 -3.34 4.60
N ILE A 125 -7.14 -2.34 4.11
CA ILE A 125 -6.99 -1.04 4.79
C ILE A 125 -8.36 -0.38 4.97
N GLU A 126 -9.13 -0.24 3.91
CA GLU A 126 -10.45 0.41 3.94
C GLU A 126 -11.40 -0.29 4.91
N LYS A 127 -11.45 -1.62 4.85
CA LYS A 127 -12.26 -2.46 5.73
C LYS A 127 -11.88 -2.28 7.20
N LYS A 128 -10.57 -2.24 7.49
CA LYS A 128 -10.06 -2.07 8.87
C LYS A 128 -10.32 -0.66 9.40
N LEU A 129 -10.12 0.37 8.58
CA LEU A 129 -10.47 1.75 8.94
C LEU A 129 -11.97 1.91 9.18
N THR A 130 -12.80 1.32 8.32
CA THR A 130 -14.26 1.36 8.47
C THR A 130 -14.72 0.65 9.74
N ALA A 131 -14.11 -0.49 10.08
CA ALA A 131 -14.39 -1.22 11.30
C ALA A 131 -13.91 -0.47 12.56
N TYR A 132 -12.81 0.28 12.47
CA TYR A 132 -12.31 1.13 13.56
C TYR A 132 -13.26 2.32 13.78
N ARG A 133 -13.46 3.13 12.73
CA ARG A 133 -14.40 4.25 12.72
C ARG A 133 -14.67 4.67 11.27
N LYS A 134 -15.91 4.53 10.82
CA LYS A 134 -16.29 4.89 9.44
C LYS A 134 -15.91 6.34 9.12
N GLY A 135 -15.16 6.54 8.04
CA GLY A 135 -14.71 7.86 7.57
C GLY A 135 -13.40 8.35 8.18
N CYS A 136 -12.80 7.62 9.14
CA CYS A 136 -11.50 7.99 9.67
C CYS A 136 -10.37 7.80 8.65
N LYS A 137 -9.28 8.55 8.83
CA LYS A 137 -8.10 8.54 7.97
C LYS A 137 -6.83 8.26 8.77
N ILE A 138 -5.81 7.75 8.10
CA ILE A 138 -4.52 7.34 8.65
C ILE A 138 -3.67 8.58 8.93
N TRP A 139 -3.17 8.70 10.15
CA TRP A 139 -2.20 9.74 10.52
C TRP A 139 -0.78 9.20 10.51
N ASN A 140 -0.63 7.96 10.97
CA ASN A 140 0.65 7.27 11.02
C ASN A 140 0.52 5.89 10.38
N MET A 141 1.49 5.53 9.57
CA MET A 141 1.55 4.23 8.91
C MET A 141 2.93 3.62 9.12
N LEU A 142 2.98 2.32 9.38
CA LEU A 142 4.20 1.53 9.33
C LEU A 142 4.09 0.51 8.19
N ILE A 143 5.06 0.50 7.29
CA ILE A 143 5.24 -0.54 6.28
C ILE A 143 6.47 -1.35 6.69
N PHE A 144 6.24 -2.57 7.15
CA PHE A 144 7.28 -3.52 7.51
C PHE A 144 7.45 -4.53 6.36
N CYS A 145 8.44 -4.28 5.51
CA CYS A 145 8.72 -5.12 4.35
C CYS A 145 10.22 -5.27 4.11
N GLN A 146 10.57 -6.20 3.22
CA GLN A 146 11.95 -6.33 2.76
C GLN A 146 12.28 -5.24 1.74
N GLY A 147 13.57 -4.94 1.61
CA GLY A 147 14.05 -3.89 0.73
C GLY A 147 15.56 -3.70 0.86
N GLY A 148 16.05 -2.61 0.30
CA GLY A 148 17.44 -2.20 0.42
C GLY A 148 17.61 -0.74 0.03
N PRO A 149 18.87 -0.25 -0.09
CA PRO A 149 19.13 1.12 -0.47
C PRO A 149 18.46 1.47 -1.81
N GLY A 150 17.51 2.41 -1.78
CA GLY A 150 16.78 2.91 -2.93
C GLY A 150 15.64 2.05 -3.47
N HIS A 151 15.23 0.98 -2.78
CA HIS A 151 14.13 0.13 -3.25
C HIS A 151 13.35 -0.61 -2.14
N LEU A 152 12.08 -0.92 -2.43
CA LEU A 152 11.17 -1.66 -1.55
C LEU A 152 10.57 -2.87 -2.27
N TYR A 153 10.40 -3.98 -1.55
CA TYR A 153 9.66 -5.15 -2.02
C TYR A 153 8.31 -5.22 -1.31
N LEU A 154 7.30 -4.53 -1.86
CA LEU A 154 5.93 -4.62 -1.33
C LEU A 154 5.34 -5.99 -1.69
N LEU A 155 5.22 -6.28 -2.99
CA LEU A 155 4.71 -7.56 -3.50
C LEU A 155 5.75 -8.23 -4.39
N LYS A 156 5.58 -9.53 -4.63
CA LYS A 156 6.43 -10.29 -5.54
C LYS A 156 6.40 -9.64 -6.92
N ASN A 157 7.58 -9.49 -7.53
CA ASN A 157 7.77 -8.83 -8.83
C ASN A 157 7.38 -7.34 -8.88
N LYS A 158 6.99 -6.73 -7.75
CA LYS A 158 6.64 -5.31 -7.62
C LYS A 158 7.65 -4.59 -6.75
N VAL A 159 8.84 -4.43 -7.32
CA VAL A 159 9.95 -3.70 -6.69
C VAL A 159 9.73 -2.20 -6.87
N ALA A 160 9.41 -1.47 -5.81
CA ALA A 160 9.29 -0.02 -5.90
C ALA A 160 10.68 0.61 -5.88
N THR A 161 11.07 1.22 -7.01
CA THR A 161 12.28 2.04 -7.17
C THR A 161 11.86 3.40 -7.70
N PHE A 162 12.69 4.44 -7.56
CA PHE A 162 12.34 5.78 -8.02
C PHE A 162 11.88 5.80 -9.51
N ALA A 163 12.52 4.99 -10.36
CA ALA A 163 12.20 4.91 -11.78
C ALA A 163 10.92 4.12 -12.08
N LYS A 164 10.61 3.10 -11.27
CA LYS A 164 9.41 2.28 -11.45
C LYS A 164 8.16 2.99 -10.94
N VAL A 165 8.25 3.71 -9.82
CA VAL A 165 7.11 4.48 -9.30
C VAL A 165 6.73 5.69 -10.18
N GLU A 166 7.52 6.01 -11.21
CA GLU A 166 7.18 7.02 -12.22
C GLU A 166 6.67 6.43 -13.54
N LYS A 167 6.78 5.11 -13.74
CA LYS A 167 6.51 4.48 -15.04
C LYS A 167 5.53 3.32 -14.98
N GLU A 168 5.47 2.61 -13.86
CA GLU A 168 4.57 1.47 -13.67
C GLU A 168 3.23 1.98 -13.15
N GLU A 169 2.22 1.97 -14.02
CA GLU A 169 0.89 2.53 -13.74
C GLU A 169 0.25 1.91 -12.50
N ASP A 170 0.39 0.62 -12.28
CA ASP A 170 -0.19 -0.05 -11.12
C ASP A 170 0.46 0.39 -9.80
N MET A 171 1.77 0.69 -9.80
CA MET A 171 2.44 1.28 -8.63
C MET A 171 1.98 2.72 -8.41
N ILE A 172 1.89 3.51 -9.48
CA ILE A 172 1.42 4.90 -9.43
C ILE A 172 0.02 4.95 -8.81
N GLN A 173 -0.91 4.12 -9.32
CA GLN A 173 -2.29 4.04 -8.85
C GLN A 173 -2.38 3.53 -7.41
N PHE A 174 -1.56 2.55 -7.03
CA PHE A 174 -1.51 2.09 -5.64
C PHE A 174 -1.17 3.23 -4.67
N TRP A 175 -0.09 3.99 -4.94
CA TRP A 175 0.31 5.08 -4.05
C TRP A 175 -0.67 6.25 -4.06
N LYS A 176 -1.23 6.62 -5.22
CA LYS A 176 -2.30 7.63 -5.31
C LYS A 176 -3.52 7.23 -4.47
N ARG A 177 -3.99 5.99 -4.59
CA ARG A 177 -5.12 5.47 -3.81
C ARG A 177 -4.80 5.32 -2.33
N LEU A 178 -3.58 4.89 -1.98
CA LEU A 178 -3.11 4.87 -0.60
C LEU A 178 -3.12 6.27 0.02
N GLY A 179 -2.74 7.28 -0.76
CA GLY A 179 -2.79 8.70 -0.38
C GLY A 179 -4.17 9.11 0.13
N ARG A 180 -5.25 8.68 -0.53
CA ARG A 180 -6.64 8.99 -0.14
C ARG A 180 -7.06 8.40 1.21
N PHE A 181 -6.30 7.44 1.76
CA PHE A 181 -6.53 6.96 3.12
C PHE A 181 -5.81 7.80 4.18
N MET A 182 -4.88 8.68 3.79
CA MET A 182 -4.17 9.56 4.71
C MET A 182 -5.03 10.77 5.08
N SER A 183 -4.80 11.36 6.25
CA SER A 183 -5.61 12.48 6.75
C SER A 183 -5.31 13.78 6.02
N LEU A 184 -6.36 14.56 5.76
CA LEU A 184 -6.26 15.97 5.34
C LEU A 184 -6.34 16.94 6.53
N LEU A 185 -6.71 16.44 7.72
CA LEU A 185 -6.90 17.23 8.94
C LEU A 185 -5.71 17.22 9.89
N ASN A 186 -4.73 16.33 9.68
CA ASN A 186 -3.53 16.29 10.49
C ASN A 186 -2.78 17.64 10.38
N PRO A 187 -2.58 18.35 11.50
CA PRO A 187 -1.86 19.63 11.48
C PRO A 187 -0.37 19.47 11.14
N GLU A 188 0.16 18.28 11.36
CA GLU A 188 1.50 17.86 10.97
C GLU A 188 1.43 16.96 9.71
N PRO A 189 2.53 16.79 8.97
CA PRO A 189 2.56 15.81 7.89
C PRO A 189 2.26 14.39 8.42
N ASN A 190 1.41 13.66 7.71
CA ASN A 190 1.16 12.25 8.00
C ASN A 190 2.45 11.45 7.86
N LEU A 191 2.73 10.56 8.81
CA LEU A 191 3.99 9.82 8.83
C LEU A 191 3.83 8.44 8.19
N ILE A 192 4.72 8.10 7.27
CA ILE A 192 4.88 6.73 6.77
C ILE A 192 6.28 6.23 7.13
N HIS A 193 6.34 5.33 8.10
CA HIS A 193 7.54 4.66 8.53
C HIS A 193 7.80 3.43 7.67
N ILE A 194 9.03 3.30 7.18
CA ILE A 194 9.50 2.13 6.46
C ILE A 194 10.49 1.38 7.35
N MET A 195 10.16 0.14 7.68
CA MET A 195 10.94 -0.72 8.57
C MET A 195 11.31 -2.03 7.88
N GLY A 196 12.39 -2.67 8.36
CA GLY A 196 12.90 -3.92 7.80
C GLY A 196 13.90 -3.74 6.66
N CYS A 197 14.15 -2.50 6.24
CA CYS A 197 15.15 -2.17 5.22
C CYS A 197 15.69 -0.75 5.43
N TYR A 198 16.82 -0.45 4.76
CA TYR A 198 17.47 0.86 4.84
C TYR A 198 17.38 1.57 3.48
N VAL A 199 16.19 2.11 3.18
CA VAL A 199 15.92 2.75 1.87
C VAL A 199 16.78 3.97 1.65
N LEU A 200 16.95 4.80 2.68
CA LEU A 200 17.72 6.04 2.65
C LEU A 200 19.25 5.81 2.68
N GLY A 201 19.72 4.58 2.47
CA GLY A 201 21.15 4.30 2.38
C GLY A 201 21.84 4.84 1.13
N ASN A 202 21.10 5.42 0.19
CA ASN A 202 21.65 6.10 -0.98
C ASN A 202 20.73 7.23 -1.49
N ALA A 203 21.25 8.05 -2.41
CA ALA A 203 20.49 9.14 -3.04
C ALA A 203 19.26 8.68 -3.83
N ASN A 204 19.24 7.42 -4.29
CA ASN A 204 18.07 6.87 -4.98
C ASN A 204 16.89 6.66 -4.01
N GLY A 205 17.16 6.39 -2.73
CA GLY A 205 16.15 6.32 -1.68
C GLY A 205 15.47 7.66 -1.42
N GLU A 206 16.24 8.75 -1.39
CA GLU A 206 15.69 10.10 -1.27
C GLU A 206 14.78 10.44 -2.46
N LYS A 207 15.21 10.14 -3.68
CA LYS A 207 14.39 10.32 -4.89
C LYS A 207 13.12 9.47 -4.85
N LEU A 208 13.22 8.21 -4.42
CA LEU A 208 12.06 7.35 -4.25
C LEU A 208 11.05 8.00 -3.29
N PHE A 209 11.47 8.45 -2.11
CA PHE A 209 10.58 9.09 -1.15
C PHE A 209 9.98 10.40 -1.69
N GLN A 210 10.76 11.22 -2.41
CA GLN A 210 10.24 12.42 -3.06
C GLN A 210 9.14 12.09 -4.09
N ASN A 211 9.36 11.05 -4.90
CA ASN A 211 8.37 10.60 -5.89
C ASN A 211 7.10 10.08 -5.23
N LEU A 212 7.22 9.29 -4.16
CA LEU A 212 6.06 8.81 -3.39
C LEU A 212 5.27 9.97 -2.77
N LYS A 213 5.96 10.96 -2.17
CA LYS A 213 5.32 12.17 -1.64
C LYS A 213 4.54 12.92 -2.72
N ARG A 214 5.11 13.05 -3.93
CA ARG A 214 4.44 13.70 -5.06
C ARG A 214 3.18 12.95 -5.47
N LEU A 215 3.23 11.62 -5.56
CA LEU A 215 2.09 10.78 -5.94
C LEU A 215 0.92 10.86 -4.94
N MET A 216 1.22 11.12 -3.67
CA MET A 216 0.21 11.12 -2.62
C MET A 216 -0.36 12.51 -2.30
N LYS A 217 0.03 13.54 -3.07
CA LYS A 217 -0.60 14.87 -3.01
C LYS A 217 -2.13 14.77 -3.23
N PRO A 218 -2.93 15.65 -2.60
CA PRO A 218 -2.55 16.80 -1.79
C PRO A 218 -2.17 16.47 -0.32
N HIS A 219 -2.27 15.21 0.11
CA HIS A 219 -1.98 14.81 1.49
C HIS A 219 -0.51 15.09 1.85
N ALA A 220 -0.31 15.86 2.91
CA ALA A 220 1.02 16.13 3.43
C ALA A 220 1.59 14.85 4.06
N ILE A 221 2.68 14.32 3.49
CA ILE A 221 3.27 13.05 3.93
C ILE A 221 4.77 13.18 4.13
N GLU A 222 5.25 12.61 5.23
CA GLU A 222 6.66 12.44 5.52
C GLU A 222 7.03 10.96 5.66
N PHE A 223 7.97 10.53 4.81
CA PHE A 223 8.53 9.18 4.88
C PHE A 223 9.76 9.16 5.79
N LYS A 224 9.80 8.19 6.70
CA LYS A 224 10.94 7.96 7.61
C LYS A 224 11.39 6.52 7.52
N SER A 225 12.70 6.30 7.44
CA SER A 225 13.31 4.95 7.46
C SER A 225 14.55 4.96 8.36
N PRO A 226 14.37 5.20 9.67
CA PRO A 226 15.48 5.24 10.61
C PRO A 226 16.07 3.84 10.82
N LEU A 227 17.37 3.77 11.11
CA LEU A 227 18.00 2.51 11.50
C LEU A 227 17.43 2.06 12.85
N GLU A 228 16.99 0.80 12.95
CA GLU A 228 16.31 0.24 14.15
C GLU A 228 17.12 0.42 15.46
N LEU A 229 18.46 0.43 15.37
CA LEU A 229 19.35 0.59 16.52
C LEU A 229 19.63 2.06 16.91
N SER A 230 19.16 3.03 16.11
CA SER A 230 19.32 4.46 16.39
C SER A 230 18.27 4.97 17.39
N ALA A 231 18.49 6.15 17.97
CA ALA A 231 17.49 6.80 18.84
C ALA A 231 16.15 7.02 18.12
N GLN A 232 16.20 7.49 16.87
CA GLN A 232 15.00 7.65 16.02
C GLN A 232 14.34 6.30 15.70
N GLY A 233 15.13 5.25 15.51
CA GLY A 233 14.62 3.89 15.31
C GLY A 233 13.90 3.36 16.55
N LYS A 234 14.45 3.63 17.74
CA LYS A 234 13.81 3.30 19.01
C LYS A 234 12.47 4.03 19.18
N GLU A 235 12.41 5.33 18.91
CA GLU A 235 11.17 6.12 18.96
C GLU A 235 10.10 5.56 18.00
N MET A 236 10.50 5.24 16.77
CA MET A 236 9.63 4.58 15.80
C MET A 236 9.12 3.22 16.34
N ILE A 237 9.98 2.39 16.91
CA ILE A 237 9.57 1.10 17.48
C ILE A 237 8.57 1.29 18.62
N GLU A 238 8.82 2.22 19.54
CA GLU A 238 7.96 2.50 20.70
C GLU A 238 6.58 3.06 20.29
N MET A 239 6.45 3.60 19.08
CA MET A 239 5.17 4.06 18.51
C MET A 239 4.22 2.92 18.12
N TYR A 240 4.75 1.75 17.71
CA TYR A 240 3.94 0.63 17.20
C TYR A 240 4.03 -0.64 18.06
N PHE A 241 5.14 -0.84 18.77
CA PHE A 241 5.44 -2.09 19.46
C PHE A 241 5.73 -1.87 20.94
N ASP A 242 5.51 -2.93 21.73
CA ASP A 242 6.18 -3.01 23.03
C ASP A 242 7.68 -3.22 22.79
N PHE A 243 8.49 -2.24 23.21
CA PHE A 243 9.93 -2.25 22.94
C PHE A 243 10.65 -3.49 23.49
N ARG A 244 10.20 -4.05 24.63
CA ARG A 244 10.82 -5.24 25.24
C ARG A 244 10.48 -6.49 24.44
N LEU A 245 9.20 -6.64 24.07
CA LEU A 245 8.75 -7.75 23.25
C LEU A 245 9.36 -7.70 21.85
N TYR A 246 9.44 -6.51 21.25
CA TYR A 246 10.10 -6.30 19.96
C TYR A 246 11.56 -6.74 20.00
N ARG A 247 12.33 -6.31 21.01
CA ARG A 247 13.74 -6.69 21.16
C ARG A 247 13.91 -8.20 21.34
N LEU A 248 13.01 -8.83 22.11
CA LEU A 248 13.02 -10.28 22.31
C LEU A 248 12.74 -11.01 21.00
N TRP A 249 11.68 -10.64 20.28
CA TRP A 249 11.33 -11.19 18.97
C TRP A 249 12.48 -11.02 17.97
N LYS A 250 13.07 -9.83 17.89
CA LYS A 250 14.21 -9.54 16.99
C LYS A 250 15.39 -10.46 17.26
N SER A 251 15.78 -10.64 18.53
CA SER A 251 16.89 -11.53 18.91
C SER A 251 16.66 -13.00 18.53
N ARG A 252 15.39 -13.40 18.38
CA ARG A 252 14.98 -14.78 18.07
C ARG A 252 14.65 -15.00 16.59
N GLN A 253 14.79 -13.99 15.71
CA GLN A 253 14.52 -14.13 14.28
C GLN A 253 15.42 -15.17 13.59
N HIS A 254 16.66 -15.30 14.06
CA HIS A 254 17.64 -16.24 13.51
C HIS A 254 17.84 -17.50 14.38
N SER A 255 17.14 -17.60 15.53
CA SER A 255 17.20 -18.79 16.37
C SER A 255 16.41 -19.92 15.73
N LYS A 256 17.09 -21.04 15.48
CA LYS A 256 16.49 -22.31 15.02
C LYS A 256 15.82 -23.12 16.16
N LEU A 257 15.92 -22.65 17.41
CA LEU A 257 15.45 -23.36 18.59
C LEU A 257 14.10 -22.78 19.07
N LEU A 258 13.08 -23.60 18.84
CA LEU A 258 11.82 -23.84 19.57
C LEU A 258 10.78 -22.71 19.68
N ASP A 259 9.66 -23.01 19.00
CA ASP A 259 8.23 -22.84 19.29
C ASP A 259 7.80 -21.84 20.38
N TYR A 260 6.88 -20.96 19.97
CA TYR A 260 6.22 -19.93 20.78
C TYR A 260 5.15 -20.49 21.73
N ASP A 261 4.96 -21.82 21.78
CA ASP A 261 3.94 -22.47 22.62
C ASP A 261 4.17 -22.28 24.13
N ASP A 262 5.35 -21.79 24.55
CA ASP A 262 5.66 -21.49 25.95
C ASP A 262 5.28 -20.05 26.39
N LEU A 263 4.50 -19.30 25.61
CA LEU A 263 4.19 -17.87 25.87
C LEU A 263 2.71 -17.50 26.01
N LEU A 264 1.80 -18.48 26.13
CA LEU A 264 0.40 -18.28 26.55
C LEU A 264 0.16 -18.88 27.94
#